data_AF-A0A925YEL3-F1
#
_entry.id   AF-A0A925YEL3-F1
#
_cell.length_a   1.000
_cell.length_b   1.000
_cell.length_c   1.000
_cell.angle_alpha   90.00
_cell.angle_beta   90.00
_cell.angle_gamma   90.00
#
_symmetry.space_group_name_H-M   'P 1'
#
loop_
_entity.id
_entity.type
_entity.pdbx_description
1 polymer ?
#
loop_
_entity_poly.entity_id
_entity_poly.type
_entity_poly.pdbx_seq_one_letter_code
_entity_poly.pdbx_strand_id
1 'polypeptide(L)'
;MCHPLRFHSRRRARSTRGIACAVAGALTCAVAVATGATPSGAPPPVEGLRRFAIIAGNDRGGADTRPLLYAKDDARKVWDILTRVGSVRADDAILLLDGDGPRFLSALGSLEERARQARRQGEKTAVIVYYSGHAKNGALRLGDSTVPLAALKARLGEAPIDVRIGIFDSCQSGALTRTKGARRAPAFEIDTRGARDTRGTVILTSSASDEDSQESDQIGGSYFSHHLTSGLLGGADKSGDGRVTLSEAYAYAYDRTVADTSDSAAGAQHPTFSYDLAGNGDLVLT
;
A
#
# COMPACT_ATOMS: atom_id res chain seq x y z
N MET A 1 29.21 -39.03 -35.31
CA MET A 1 30.52 -39.49 -35.84
C MET A 1 31.61 -39.07 -34.87
N CYS A 2 32.68 -39.84 -34.75
CA CYS A 2 33.74 -39.60 -33.77
C CYS A 2 35.14 -39.66 -34.41
N HIS A 3 36.13 -39.23 -33.62
CA HIS A 3 37.58 -39.42 -33.74
C HIS A 3 38.41 -38.39 -34.56
N PRO A 4 39.68 -38.13 -34.14
CA PRO A 4 40.47 -36.98 -34.61
C PRO A 4 41.71 -37.35 -35.45
N LEU A 5 42.35 -36.34 -36.03
CA LEU A 5 43.65 -36.47 -36.71
C LEU A 5 44.85 -36.33 -35.75
N ARG A 6 46.00 -36.89 -36.14
CA ARG A 6 47.23 -37.03 -35.31
C ARG A 6 48.41 -36.18 -35.81
N PHE A 7 49.21 -35.72 -34.84
CA PHE A 7 50.68 -35.56 -34.84
C PHE A 7 51.44 -35.17 -36.13
N HIS A 8 52.24 -34.10 -36.01
CA HIS A 8 53.64 -33.93 -36.48
C HIS A 8 54.29 -32.88 -35.53
N SER A 9 55.59 -32.78 -35.18
CA SER A 9 56.76 -33.65 -35.00
C SER A 9 58.05 -32.87 -35.39
N ARG A 10 58.97 -32.60 -34.44
CA ARG A 10 60.42 -32.20 -34.54
C ARG A 10 60.86 -31.76 -33.11
N ARG A 11 61.92 -32.26 -32.43
CA ARG A 11 63.40 -32.26 -32.66
C ARG A 11 63.99 -30.84 -32.82
N ARG A 12 65.12 -30.38 -32.23
CA ARG A 12 66.17 -30.82 -31.24
C ARG A 12 67.07 -29.55 -30.97
N ALA A 13 68.00 -29.39 -30.01
CA ALA A 13 68.38 -29.93 -28.68
C ALA A 13 69.65 -29.17 -28.14
N ARG A 14 70.17 -29.47 -26.92
CA ARG A 14 71.32 -28.86 -26.16
C ARG A 14 70.88 -27.72 -25.19
N SER A 15 71.25 -27.68 -23.88
CA SER A 15 72.56 -27.64 -23.15
C SER A 15 73.15 -26.22 -23.10
N THR A 16 73.53 -25.60 -21.96
CA THR A 16 74.40 -26.08 -20.86
C THR A 16 74.12 -25.47 -19.46
N ARG A 17 74.77 -26.06 -18.43
CA ARG A 17 75.06 -25.64 -17.03
C ARG A 17 74.72 -24.20 -16.55
N GLY A 18 74.24 -24.10 -15.30
CA GLY A 18 74.28 -22.90 -14.44
C GLY A 18 73.99 -23.24 -12.96
N ILE A 19 74.54 -22.49 -12.00
CA ILE A 19 74.41 -22.71 -10.53
C ILE A 19 74.10 -21.37 -9.85
N ALA A 20 73.11 -21.28 -8.95
CA ALA A 20 73.10 -20.37 -7.77
C ALA A 20 71.82 -20.49 -6.91
N CYS A 21 71.92 -19.96 -5.69
CA CYS A 21 70.99 -19.99 -4.56
C CYS A 21 69.55 -19.47 -4.78
N ALA A 22 68.61 -20.25 -4.21
CA ALA A 22 67.56 -19.86 -3.27
C ALA A 22 67.06 -18.39 -3.15
N VAL A 23 65.74 -18.23 -3.30
CA VAL A 23 64.89 -17.48 -2.36
C VAL A 23 63.65 -18.35 -2.08
N ALA A 24 63.16 -18.39 -0.83
CA ALA A 24 61.95 -19.13 -0.47
C ALA A 24 60.70 -18.24 -0.62
N GLY A 25 59.63 -18.79 -1.22
CA GLY A 25 58.34 -18.11 -1.37
C GLY A 25 57.19 -19.10 -1.22
N ALA A 26 56.64 -19.20 -0.01
CA ALA A 26 55.48 -20.05 0.26
C ALA A 26 54.20 -19.36 -0.27
N LEU A 27 53.62 -19.91 -1.34
CA LEU A 27 52.41 -19.36 -1.94
C LEU A 27 51.16 -19.86 -1.20
N THR A 28 50.84 -19.23 -0.07
CA THR A 28 49.68 -19.58 0.75
C THR A 28 48.37 -19.24 0.03
N CYS A 29 47.71 -20.23 -0.56
CA CYS A 29 46.36 -20.07 -1.11
C CYS A 29 45.34 -19.84 0.01
N ALA A 30 45.11 -18.57 0.35
CA ALA A 30 44.04 -18.16 1.23
C ALA A 30 42.67 -18.37 0.54
N VAL A 31 42.03 -19.51 0.81
CA VAL A 31 40.63 -19.74 0.44
C VAL A 31 39.77 -18.85 1.35
N ALA A 32 39.43 -17.67 0.86
CA ALA A 32 38.50 -16.77 1.53
C ALA A 32 37.09 -17.39 1.50
N VAL A 33 36.71 -18.05 2.59
CA VAL A 33 35.33 -18.50 2.81
C VAL A 33 34.47 -17.26 3.00
N ALA A 34 33.86 -16.80 1.91
CA ALA A 34 32.89 -15.71 1.92
C ALA A 34 31.64 -16.19 2.65
N THR A 35 31.58 -15.95 3.96
CA THR A 35 30.37 -16.15 4.76
C THR A 35 29.30 -15.18 4.27
N GLY A 36 28.43 -15.67 3.38
CA GLY A 36 27.31 -14.92 2.83
C GLY A 36 26.33 -14.54 3.93
N ALA A 37 26.54 -13.37 4.54
CA ALA A 37 25.58 -12.77 5.45
C ALA A 37 24.34 -12.37 4.65
N THR A 38 23.33 -13.24 4.63
CA THR A 38 22.01 -12.91 4.09
C THR A 38 21.45 -11.72 4.87
N PRO A 39 21.15 -10.59 4.22
CA PRO A 39 20.55 -9.45 4.90
C PRO A 39 19.09 -9.78 5.23
N SER A 40 18.87 -10.48 6.35
CA SER A 40 17.55 -10.65 6.97
C SER A 40 17.17 -9.36 7.70
N GLY A 41 17.08 -8.28 6.93
CA GLY A 41 16.46 -7.03 7.34
C GLY A 41 14.99 -7.08 6.96
N ALA A 42 14.12 -7.35 7.93
CA ALA A 42 12.78 -6.76 7.86
C ALA A 42 12.96 -5.23 7.78
N PRO A 43 12.18 -4.49 6.98
CA PRO A 43 12.30 -3.04 6.91
C PRO A 43 12.16 -2.45 8.33
N PRO A 44 12.95 -1.44 8.68
CA PRO A 44 12.85 -0.82 10.00
C PRO A 44 11.42 -0.28 10.18
N PRO A 45 10.79 -0.45 11.36
CA PRO A 45 9.46 0.10 11.61
C PRO A 45 9.42 1.58 11.24
N VAL A 46 8.33 2.05 10.63
CA VAL A 46 8.22 3.44 10.18
C VAL A 46 8.18 4.38 11.39
N GLU A 47 9.37 4.83 11.82
CA GLU A 47 9.59 5.35 13.17
C GLU A 47 8.77 6.60 13.50
N GLY A 48 8.21 6.60 14.70
CA GLY A 48 7.58 7.79 15.31
C GLY A 48 6.15 8.09 14.89
N LEU A 49 5.51 7.28 14.03
CA LEU A 49 4.09 7.44 13.67
C LEU A 49 3.22 6.29 14.18
N ARG A 50 2.40 6.56 15.21
CA ARG A 50 1.38 5.61 15.69
C ARG A 50 0.15 5.66 14.80
N ARG A 51 -0.20 4.52 14.21
CA ARG A 51 -1.34 4.36 13.31
C ARG A 51 -2.51 3.72 14.04
N PHE A 52 -3.69 4.30 13.85
CA PHE A 52 -4.99 3.81 14.29
C PHE A 52 -5.83 3.53 13.06
N ALA A 53 -6.63 2.46 13.03
CA ALA A 53 -7.41 2.11 11.83
C ALA A 53 -8.83 1.65 12.15
N ILE A 54 -9.80 2.14 11.38
CA ILE A 54 -11.11 1.50 11.22
C ILE A 54 -11.22 0.96 9.80
N ILE A 55 -11.56 -0.32 9.70
CA ILE A 55 -11.70 -1.05 8.44
C ILE A 55 -13.13 -1.59 8.43
N ALA A 56 -13.94 -1.17 7.46
CA ALA A 56 -15.33 -1.55 7.34
C ALA A 56 -15.61 -2.26 6.01
N GLY A 57 -16.37 -3.36 6.07
CA GLY A 57 -16.85 -4.10 4.90
C GLY A 57 -18.33 -4.39 5.03
N ASN A 58 -19.14 -3.90 4.08
CA ASN A 58 -20.59 -4.01 4.12
C ASN A 58 -21.12 -4.55 2.79
N ASP A 59 -21.44 -5.85 2.76
CA ASP A 59 -22.02 -6.48 1.57
C ASP A 59 -23.46 -5.98 1.34
N ARG A 60 -24.17 -5.67 2.43
CA ARG A 60 -25.55 -5.18 2.38
C ARG A 60 -25.59 -3.65 2.39
N GLY A 61 -26.11 -3.08 1.31
CA GLY A 61 -26.40 -1.65 1.18
C GLY A 61 -27.86 -1.28 1.46
N GLY A 62 -28.64 -2.14 2.10
CA GLY A 62 -30.06 -1.92 2.42
C GLY A 62 -31.04 -2.32 1.30
N ALA A 63 -32.34 -2.29 1.60
CA ALA A 63 -33.38 -2.97 0.80
C ALA A 63 -33.49 -2.62 -0.71
N ASP A 64 -33.03 -1.46 -1.17
CA ASP A 64 -33.01 -1.07 -2.59
C ASP A 64 -31.68 -1.43 -3.32
N THR A 65 -30.87 -2.30 -2.73
CA THR A 65 -29.61 -2.82 -3.30
C THR A 65 -29.61 -4.34 -3.40
N ARG A 66 -28.93 -4.89 -4.41
CA ARG A 66 -28.47 -6.28 -4.38
C ARG A 66 -27.20 -6.34 -3.54
N PRO A 67 -27.02 -7.31 -2.63
CA PRO A 67 -25.77 -7.43 -1.88
C PRO A 67 -24.56 -7.60 -2.81
N LEU A 68 -23.45 -6.99 -2.43
CA LEU A 68 -22.11 -7.25 -2.96
C LEU A 68 -21.62 -8.64 -2.49
N LEU A 69 -20.58 -9.16 -3.14
CA LEU A 69 -20.05 -10.50 -2.88
C LEU A 69 -18.78 -10.51 -2.02
N TYR A 70 -17.96 -9.46 -2.08
CA TYR A 70 -16.60 -9.47 -1.53
C TYR A 70 -16.24 -8.26 -0.67
N ALA A 71 -17.11 -7.26 -0.52
CA ALA A 71 -16.87 -6.08 0.32
C ALA A 71 -16.42 -6.40 1.76
N LYS A 72 -17.00 -7.44 2.39
CA LYS A 72 -16.50 -7.97 3.67
C LYS A 72 -15.08 -8.55 3.59
N ASP A 73 -14.75 -9.25 2.52
CA ASP A 73 -13.47 -9.96 2.41
C ASP A 73 -12.33 -9.06 1.95
N ASP A 74 -12.60 -8.01 1.18
CA ASP A 74 -11.63 -6.93 0.94
C ASP A 74 -11.31 -6.14 2.22
N ALA A 75 -12.32 -5.89 3.06
CA ALA A 75 -12.09 -5.35 4.40
C ALA A 75 -11.24 -6.29 5.27
N ARG A 76 -11.38 -7.62 5.16
CA ARG A 76 -10.47 -8.57 5.84
C ARG A 76 -9.04 -8.45 5.32
N LYS A 77 -8.83 -8.47 3.98
CA LYS A 77 -7.50 -8.37 3.34
C LYS A 77 -6.78 -7.10 3.79
N VAL A 78 -7.47 -5.96 3.78
CA VAL A 78 -6.92 -4.66 4.21
C VAL A 78 -6.59 -4.65 5.70
N TRP A 79 -7.46 -5.19 6.56
CA TRP A 79 -7.16 -5.32 8.00
C TRP A 79 -5.93 -6.21 8.27
N ASP A 80 -5.82 -7.35 7.58
CA ASP A 80 -4.68 -8.26 7.70
C ASP A 80 -3.37 -7.59 7.26
N ILE A 81 -3.37 -6.87 6.14
CA ILE A 81 -2.17 -6.16 5.65
C ILE A 81 -1.79 -5.03 6.60
N LEU A 82 -2.74 -4.19 7.02
CA LEU A 82 -2.47 -3.07 7.92
C LEU A 82 -1.94 -3.51 9.29
N THR A 83 -2.41 -4.64 9.81
CA THR A 83 -1.98 -5.17 11.13
C THR A 83 -0.71 -6.03 11.09
N ARG A 84 -0.38 -6.65 9.94
CA ARG A 84 0.82 -7.50 9.79
C ARG A 84 2.04 -6.73 9.26
N VAL A 85 1.86 -5.82 8.30
CA VAL A 85 2.95 -5.06 7.67
C VAL A 85 2.73 -3.54 7.74
N GLY A 86 1.49 -3.06 7.68
CA GLY A 86 1.17 -1.62 7.69
C GLY A 86 1.38 -0.87 9.01
N SER A 87 2.12 -1.45 9.96
CA SER A 87 2.49 -0.86 11.25
C SER A 87 1.29 -0.36 12.10
N VAL A 88 0.09 -0.92 11.91
CA VAL A 88 -1.07 -0.70 12.80
C VAL A 88 -1.04 -1.77 13.90
N ARG A 89 -1.09 -1.38 15.17
CA ARG A 89 -1.19 -2.35 16.28
C ARG A 89 -2.58 -2.98 16.27
N ALA A 90 -2.69 -4.27 16.59
CA ALA A 90 -3.97 -4.97 16.65
C ALA A 90 -5.00 -4.26 17.56
N ASP A 91 -4.57 -3.78 18.73
CA ASP A 91 -5.43 -3.01 19.65
C ASP A 91 -5.86 -1.65 19.08
N ASP A 92 -5.01 -1.01 18.26
CA ASP A 92 -5.26 0.27 17.60
C ASP A 92 -6.03 0.10 16.27
N ALA A 93 -6.46 -1.12 15.93
CA ALA A 93 -7.31 -1.44 14.78
C ALA A 93 -8.73 -1.87 15.20
N ILE A 94 -9.74 -1.55 14.38
CA ILE A 94 -11.11 -2.06 14.51
C ILE A 94 -11.60 -2.54 13.14
N LEU A 95 -11.97 -3.81 13.05
CA LEU A 95 -12.65 -4.40 11.89
C LEU A 95 -14.17 -4.46 12.14
N LEU A 96 -14.96 -3.89 11.24
CA LEU A 96 -16.42 -3.96 11.23
C LEU A 96 -16.89 -4.66 9.95
N LEU A 97 -17.72 -5.68 10.08
CA LEU A 97 -18.23 -6.48 8.97
C LEU A 97 -19.75 -6.57 9.07
N ASP A 98 -20.45 -6.21 7.98
CA ASP A 98 -21.90 -5.96 7.96
C ASP A 98 -22.38 -5.09 9.14
N GLY A 99 -21.65 -4.00 9.40
CA GLY A 99 -21.96 -3.06 10.47
C GLY A 99 -23.06 -2.06 10.10
N ASP A 100 -23.39 -1.19 11.05
CA ASP A 100 -24.27 -0.03 10.87
C ASP A 100 -23.49 1.29 11.07
N GLY A 101 -24.07 2.39 10.57
CA GLY A 101 -23.52 3.74 10.65
C GLY A 101 -23.27 4.24 12.07
N PRO A 102 -24.22 4.11 13.03
CA PRO A 102 -23.99 4.42 14.43
C PRO A 102 -22.77 3.71 15.03
N ARG A 103 -22.62 2.40 14.80
CA ARG A 103 -21.49 1.57 15.26
C ARG A 103 -20.17 2.01 14.60
N PHE A 104 -20.19 2.29 13.30
CA PHE A 104 -19.04 2.83 12.57
C PHE A 104 -18.59 4.19 13.11
N LEU A 105 -19.52 5.14 13.30
CA LEU A 105 -19.22 6.49 13.81
C LEU A 105 -18.78 6.49 15.28
N SER A 106 -19.25 5.53 16.08
CA SER A 106 -18.83 5.29 17.47
C SER A 106 -17.43 4.67 17.55
N ALA A 107 -17.15 3.64 16.74
CA ALA A 107 -15.83 3.01 16.63
C ALA A 107 -14.76 4.00 16.16
N LEU A 108 -15.07 4.81 15.14
CA LEU A 108 -14.23 5.91 14.68
C LEU A 108 -13.94 6.91 15.81
N GLY A 109 -14.94 7.27 16.62
CA GLY A 109 -14.75 8.18 17.77
C GLY A 109 -13.84 7.59 18.85
N SER A 110 -13.94 6.29 19.07
CA SER A 110 -13.08 5.54 20.00
C SER A 110 -11.64 5.37 19.49
N LEU A 111 -11.39 5.53 18.19
CA LEU A 111 -10.05 5.60 17.60
C LEU A 111 -9.52 7.04 17.62
N GLU A 112 -10.34 8.02 17.24
CA GLU A 112 -10.00 9.45 17.29
C GLU A 112 -9.61 9.91 18.70
N GLU A 113 -10.31 9.48 19.76
CA GLU A 113 -9.92 9.82 21.14
C GLU A 113 -8.58 9.19 21.54
N ARG A 114 -8.31 7.95 21.12
CA ARG A 114 -7.03 7.28 21.41
C ARG A 114 -5.87 7.90 20.64
N ALA A 115 -6.08 8.29 19.39
CA ALA A 115 -5.15 9.12 18.64
C ALA A 115 -4.93 10.47 19.34
N ARG A 116 -6.00 11.15 19.77
CA ARG A 116 -5.89 12.40 20.55
C ARG A 116 -5.14 12.18 21.87
N GLN A 117 -5.21 11.01 22.50
CA GLN A 117 -4.45 10.68 23.73
C GLN A 117 -2.96 10.47 23.45
N ALA A 118 -2.63 9.63 22.48
CA ALA A 118 -1.26 9.43 21.98
C ALA A 118 -0.60 10.77 21.61
N ARG A 119 -1.34 11.64 20.91
CA ARG A 119 -0.88 12.98 20.53
C ARG A 119 -0.67 13.92 21.73
N ARG A 120 -1.47 13.81 22.80
CA ARG A 120 -1.23 14.52 24.08
C ARG A 120 0.03 14.01 24.80
N GLN A 121 0.49 12.80 24.50
CA GLN A 121 1.71 12.19 25.03
C GLN A 121 2.95 12.45 24.15
N GLY A 122 2.80 13.18 23.04
CA GLY A 122 3.89 13.52 22.12
C GLY A 122 4.11 12.53 20.98
N GLU A 123 3.30 11.47 20.85
CA GLU A 123 3.32 10.61 19.66
C GLU A 123 2.79 11.39 18.44
N LYS A 124 3.35 11.18 17.25
CA LYS A 124 2.66 11.56 16.01
C LYS A 124 1.60 10.52 15.69
N THR A 125 0.49 10.97 15.11
CA THR A 125 -0.71 10.14 14.98
C THR A 125 -1.31 10.14 13.58
N ALA A 126 -1.65 8.94 13.10
CA ALA A 126 -2.41 8.75 11.88
C ALA A 126 -3.71 7.98 12.17
N VAL A 127 -4.83 8.41 11.59
CA VAL A 127 -6.07 7.62 11.51
C VAL A 127 -6.31 7.19 10.07
N ILE A 128 -6.50 5.90 9.86
CA ILE A 128 -6.87 5.27 8.60
C ILE A 128 -8.35 4.87 8.69
N VAL A 129 -9.14 5.29 7.72
CA VAL A 129 -10.54 4.88 7.52
C VAL A 129 -10.60 4.15 6.19
N TYR A 130 -10.79 2.84 6.22
CA TYR A 130 -11.14 2.06 5.03
C TYR A 130 -12.61 1.68 5.09
N TYR A 131 -13.29 1.77 3.95
CA TYR A 131 -14.64 1.25 3.74
C TYR A 131 -14.72 0.58 2.37
N SER A 132 -15.20 -0.66 2.31
CA SER A 132 -15.75 -1.27 1.09
C SER A 132 -17.22 -1.60 1.27
N GLY A 133 -18.01 -1.36 0.23
CA GLY A 133 -19.45 -1.61 0.23
C GLY A 133 -20.20 -0.65 -0.69
N HIS A 134 -21.51 -0.54 -0.50
CA HIS A 134 -22.32 0.38 -1.29
C HIS A 134 -22.15 1.85 -0.84
N ALA A 135 -22.23 2.77 -1.79
CA ALA A 135 -22.51 4.19 -1.54
C ALA A 135 -23.52 4.70 -2.58
N LYS A 136 -24.36 5.66 -2.19
CA LYS A 136 -25.46 6.20 -3.01
C LYS A 136 -25.85 7.58 -2.51
N ASN A 137 -26.21 8.50 -3.41
CA ASN A 137 -26.69 9.85 -3.08
C ASN A 137 -25.74 10.65 -2.14
N GLY A 138 -24.42 10.42 -2.23
CA GLY A 138 -23.44 11.08 -1.36
C GLY A 138 -23.33 10.52 0.07
N ALA A 139 -23.79 9.30 0.33
CA ALA A 139 -23.62 8.61 1.61
C ALA A 139 -23.14 7.16 1.42
N LEU A 140 -22.32 6.69 2.36
CA LEU A 140 -22.05 5.26 2.55
C LEU A 140 -23.33 4.55 3.04
N ARG A 141 -23.51 3.28 2.67
CA ARG A 141 -24.70 2.48 2.97
C ARG A 141 -24.33 1.26 3.81
N LEU A 142 -24.43 1.40 5.13
CA LEU A 142 -24.08 0.38 6.11
C LEU A 142 -25.36 -0.36 6.53
N GLY A 143 -25.71 -1.42 5.80
CA GLY A 143 -27.03 -2.03 5.90
C GLY A 143 -28.13 -1.04 5.50
N ASP A 144 -29.20 -0.99 6.27
CA ASP A 144 -30.29 -0.02 6.07
C ASP A 144 -29.98 1.40 6.60
N SER A 145 -28.75 1.63 7.09
CA SER A 145 -28.31 2.94 7.63
C SER A 145 -27.34 3.67 6.70
N THR A 146 -27.23 4.99 6.86
CA THR A 146 -26.37 5.85 6.03
C THR A 146 -25.35 6.64 6.85
N VAL A 147 -24.16 6.87 6.26
CA VAL A 147 -23.17 7.83 6.76
C VAL A 147 -22.86 8.83 5.63
N PRO A 148 -23.27 10.11 5.75
CA PRO A 148 -23.01 11.11 4.71
C PRO A 148 -21.52 11.34 4.48
N LEU A 149 -21.07 11.21 3.22
CA LEU A 149 -19.67 11.34 2.82
C LEU A 149 -19.11 12.73 3.15
N ALA A 150 -19.92 13.78 2.96
CA ALA A 150 -19.52 15.14 3.30
C ALA A 150 -19.29 15.33 4.81
N ALA A 151 -20.11 14.71 5.67
CA ALA A 151 -19.95 14.78 7.12
C ALA A 151 -18.73 13.97 7.60
N LEU A 152 -18.46 12.81 6.97
CA LEU A 152 -17.26 12.02 7.24
C LEU A 152 -15.99 12.77 6.80
N LYS A 153 -16.01 13.44 5.64
CA LYS A 153 -14.92 14.32 5.17
C LYS A 153 -14.68 15.50 6.12
N ALA A 154 -15.73 16.17 6.58
CA ALA A 154 -15.62 17.28 7.54
C ALA A 154 -15.01 16.81 8.86
N ARG A 155 -15.53 15.71 9.44
CA ARG A 155 -14.99 15.08 10.67
C ARG A 155 -13.51 14.73 10.53
N LEU A 156 -13.11 14.09 9.42
CA LEU A 156 -11.71 13.80 9.16
C LEU A 156 -10.87 15.07 9.01
N GLY A 157 -11.38 16.12 8.36
CA GLY A 157 -10.71 17.43 8.32
C GLY A 157 -10.49 18.05 9.69
N GLU A 158 -11.51 18.01 10.56
CA GLU A 158 -11.54 18.71 11.86
C GLU A 158 -10.81 17.97 13.01
N ALA A 159 -10.61 16.66 12.91
CA ALA A 159 -10.07 15.85 14.01
C ALA A 159 -8.64 16.29 14.45
N PRO A 160 -8.35 16.43 15.76
CA PRO A 160 -7.05 16.91 16.28
C PRO A 160 -5.95 15.84 16.27
N ILE A 161 -5.66 15.32 15.08
CA ILE A 161 -4.71 14.26 14.74
C ILE A 161 -3.60 14.89 13.86
N ASP A 162 -2.53 14.17 13.53
CA ASP A 162 -1.53 14.68 12.58
C ASP A 162 -1.89 14.32 11.13
N VAL A 163 -2.14 13.04 10.80
CA VAL A 163 -2.52 12.58 9.46
C VAL A 163 -3.87 11.82 9.46
N ARG A 164 -4.68 11.99 8.41
CA ARG A 164 -5.89 11.19 8.16
C ARG A 164 -5.82 10.61 6.75
N ILE A 165 -6.19 9.35 6.59
CA ILE A 165 -6.35 8.69 5.29
C ILE A 165 -7.76 8.12 5.23
N GLY A 166 -8.58 8.59 4.29
CA GLY A 166 -9.83 7.93 3.90
C GLY A 166 -9.60 7.10 2.64
N ILE A 167 -10.07 5.86 2.62
CA ILE A 167 -10.01 4.96 1.47
C ILE A 167 -11.41 4.37 1.28
N PHE A 168 -12.08 4.74 0.20
CA PHE A 168 -13.49 4.42 -0.04
C PHE A 168 -13.66 3.61 -1.32
N ASP A 169 -13.91 2.33 -1.15
CA ASP A 169 -14.16 1.35 -2.21
C ASP A 169 -15.67 1.18 -2.42
N SER A 170 -16.24 2.10 -3.20
CA SER A 170 -17.70 2.22 -3.40
C SER A 170 -18.04 3.16 -4.56
N CYS A 171 -19.08 2.83 -5.34
CA CYS A 171 -19.56 3.65 -6.46
C CYS A 171 -19.87 5.10 -6.02
N GLN A 172 -19.68 6.07 -6.91
CA GLN A 172 -19.93 7.51 -6.67
C GLN A 172 -19.08 8.15 -5.55
N SER A 173 -18.19 7.42 -4.88
CA SER A 173 -17.36 7.94 -3.78
C SER A 173 -16.44 9.10 -4.19
N GLY A 174 -16.05 9.18 -5.48
CA GLY A 174 -15.38 10.33 -6.10
C GLY A 174 -16.11 11.68 -5.95
N ALA A 175 -17.36 11.71 -5.45
CA ALA A 175 -17.97 12.94 -4.94
C ALA A 175 -17.16 13.61 -3.82
N LEU A 176 -16.40 12.83 -3.03
CA LEU A 176 -15.46 13.34 -2.01
C LEU A 176 -14.32 14.17 -2.60
N THR A 177 -13.82 13.81 -3.78
CA THR A 177 -12.59 14.38 -4.33
C THR A 177 -12.86 15.62 -5.18
N ARG A 178 -14.05 15.78 -5.77
CA ARG A 178 -14.45 16.93 -6.65
C ARG A 178 -14.32 18.36 -6.07
N THR A 179 -13.86 18.57 -4.84
CA THR A 179 -13.56 19.92 -4.31
C THR A 179 -12.23 20.46 -4.87
N LYS A 180 -12.06 21.80 -4.92
CA LYS A 180 -10.83 22.48 -5.36
C LYS A 180 -9.57 21.81 -4.78
N GLY A 181 -8.74 21.22 -5.63
CA GLY A 181 -7.44 20.64 -5.26
C GLY A 181 -7.19 19.25 -5.82
N ALA A 182 -8.23 18.42 -5.99
CA ALA A 182 -8.05 17.10 -6.59
C ALA A 182 -7.61 17.19 -8.06
N ARG A 183 -6.80 16.23 -8.48
CA ARG A 183 -6.26 16.08 -9.84
C ARG A 183 -6.43 14.63 -10.27
N ARG A 184 -6.73 14.38 -11.55
CA ARG A 184 -6.26 13.14 -12.19
C ARG A 184 -4.73 13.24 -12.19
N ALA A 185 -4.09 12.47 -11.32
CA ALA A 185 -2.69 12.69 -10.95
C ALA A 185 -1.74 11.96 -11.91
N PRO A 186 -0.94 12.66 -12.75
CA PRO A 186 0.35 12.13 -13.15
C PRO A 186 1.26 12.04 -11.92
N ALA A 187 2.33 11.23 -11.99
CA ALA A 187 3.23 10.98 -10.88
C ALA A 187 3.75 12.27 -10.22
N PHE A 188 3.62 12.35 -8.88
CA PHE A 188 4.27 13.40 -8.10
C PHE A 188 5.76 13.05 -7.93
N GLU A 189 6.65 14.01 -8.19
CA GLU A 189 7.99 13.97 -7.61
C GLU A 189 7.89 14.33 -6.12
N ILE A 190 8.36 13.46 -5.23
CA ILE A 190 8.33 13.68 -3.78
C ILE A 190 9.72 13.42 -3.21
N ASP A 191 10.24 14.39 -2.44
CA ASP A 191 11.53 14.26 -1.75
C ASP A 191 11.45 13.14 -0.69
N THR A 192 12.27 12.10 -0.84
CA THR A 192 12.24 10.87 -0.03
C THR A 192 12.77 11.04 1.40
N ARG A 193 13.05 12.29 1.81
CA ARG A 193 13.43 12.68 3.18
C ARG A 193 12.21 12.56 4.10
N GLY A 194 12.03 11.37 4.65
CA GLY A 194 10.79 10.87 5.26
C GLY A 194 10.07 11.80 6.26
N ALA A 195 8.75 11.60 6.32
CA ALA A 195 7.67 12.36 6.96
C ALA A 195 7.93 12.98 8.36
N ARG A 196 8.88 13.91 8.46
CA ARG A 196 9.20 14.57 9.73
C ARG A 196 8.19 15.65 10.15
N ASP A 197 7.41 16.21 9.23
CA ASP A 197 6.36 17.20 9.53
C ASP A 197 5.04 17.03 8.77
N THR A 198 4.86 15.93 8.03
CA THR A 198 3.65 15.64 7.24
C THR A 198 2.39 15.63 8.10
N ARG A 199 1.43 16.52 7.80
CA ARG A 199 0.13 16.66 8.49
C ARG A 199 -0.98 16.98 7.49
N GLY A 200 -2.20 16.52 7.76
CA GLY A 200 -3.39 16.86 6.98
C GLY A 200 -4.29 15.67 6.65
N THR A 201 -5.04 15.74 5.55
CA THR A 201 -5.98 14.70 5.11
C THR A 201 -5.69 14.23 3.67
N VAL A 202 -5.75 12.92 3.44
CA VAL A 202 -5.79 12.31 2.09
C VAL A 202 -7.06 11.48 1.95
N ILE A 203 -7.65 11.49 0.75
CA ILE A 203 -8.80 10.68 0.38
C ILE A 203 -8.52 9.95 -0.93
N LEU A 204 -8.59 8.63 -0.89
CA LEU A 204 -8.61 7.72 -2.03
C LEU A 204 -10.05 7.23 -2.25
N THR A 205 -10.43 7.07 -3.51
CA THR A 205 -11.73 6.54 -3.95
C THR A 205 -11.51 5.55 -5.08
N SER A 206 -12.28 4.47 -5.10
CA SER A 206 -12.17 3.39 -6.10
C SER A 206 -12.57 3.79 -7.52
N SER A 207 -13.49 4.75 -7.69
CA SER A 207 -13.96 5.23 -8.98
C SER A 207 -14.25 6.74 -8.96
N ALA A 208 -14.42 7.34 -10.14
CA ALA A 208 -14.93 8.71 -10.25
C ALA A 208 -16.38 8.85 -9.72
N SER A 209 -16.88 10.08 -9.67
CA SER A 209 -18.25 10.35 -9.18
C SER A 209 -19.38 9.82 -10.08
N ASP A 210 -19.00 9.47 -11.30
CA ASP A 210 -19.78 9.19 -12.49
C ASP A 210 -19.40 7.83 -13.11
N GLU A 211 -18.57 7.05 -12.39
CA GLU A 211 -18.12 5.70 -12.72
C GLU A 211 -18.48 4.73 -11.59
N ASP A 212 -18.82 3.50 -11.94
CA ASP A 212 -19.05 2.42 -10.97
C ASP A 212 -17.73 1.84 -10.44
N SER A 213 -17.81 1.23 -9.25
CA SER A 213 -16.75 0.42 -8.64
C SER A 213 -17.11 -1.05 -8.79
N GLN A 214 -16.18 -1.87 -9.32
CA GLN A 214 -16.48 -3.20 -9.81
C GLN A 214 -15.90 -4.32 -8.93
N GLU A 215 -16.69 -5.39 -8.73
CA GLU A 215 -16.27 -6.67 -8.14
C GLU A 215 -16.00 -7.73 -9.23
N SER A 216 -15.14 -8.70 -8.95
CA SER A 216 -14.82 -9.82 -9.86
C SER A 216 -14.68 -11.15 -9.13
N ASP A 217 -15.44 -12.15 -9.54
CA ASP A 217 -15.37 -13.54 -9.05
C ASP A 217 -14.02 -14.21 -9.31
N GLN A 218 -13.30 -13.78 -10.36
CA GLN A 218 -11.97 -14.31 -10.69
C GLN A 218 -10.89 -13.81 -9.72
N ILE A 219 -11.12 -12.63 -9.13
CA ILE A 219 -10.24 -11.97 -8.16
C ILE A 219 -10.70 -12.27 -6.71
N GLY A 220 -11.99 -12.58 -6.52
CA GLY A 220 -12.61 -12.73 -5.21
C GLY A 220 -12.62 -11.41 -4.42
N GLY A 221 -12.83 -10.28 -5.10
CA GLY A 221 -12.69 -8.92 -4.57
C GLY A 221 -13.04 -7.84 -5.58
N SER A 222 -13.03 -6.59 -5.15
CA SER A 222 -13.02 -5.42 -6.04
C SER A 222 -11.65 -5.23 -6.68
N TYR A 223 -11.62 -4.71 -7.92
CA TYR A 223 -10.36 -4.43 -8.62
C TYR A 223 -9.49 -3.45 -7.81
N PHE A 224 -10.07 -2.34 -7.35
CA PHE A 224 -9.33 -1.33 -6.59
C PHE A 224 -8.75 -1.88 -5.29
N SER A 225 -9.56 -2.60 -4.49
CA SER A 225 -9.07 -3.17 -3.23
C SER A 225 -8.06 -4.30 -3.44
N HIS A 226 -8.24 -5.14 -4.48
CA HIS A 226 -7.26 -6.15 -4.86
C HIS A 226 -5.91 -5.56 -5.27
N HIS A 227 -5.91 -4.52 -6.13
CA HIS A 227 -4.65 -3.91 -6.57
C HIS A 227 -4.00 -3.06 -5.47
N LEU A 228 -4.79 -2.36 -4.63
CA LEU A 228 -4.28 -1.66 -3.45
C LEU A 228 -3.60 -2.62 -2.47
N THR A 229 -4.26 -3.75 -2.14
CA THR A 229 -3.68 -4.77 -1.24
C THR A 229 -2.46 -5.46 -1.84
N SER A 230 -2.46 -5.74 -3.15
CA SER A 230 -1.28 -6.25 -3.87
C SER A 230 -0.12 -5.25 -3.89
N GLY A 231 -0.43 -3.96 -4.03
CA GLY A 231 0.55 -2.87 -3.96
C GLY A 231 1.23 -2.78 -2.58
N LEU A 232 0.42 -2.77 -1.51
CA LEU A 232 0.87 -2.77 -0.12
C LEU A 232 1.62 -4.04 0.32
N LEU A 233 1.56 -5.12 -0.46
CA LEU A 233 2.37 -6.32 -0.27
C LEU A 233 3.74 -6.24 -1.00
N GLY A 234 4.16 -5.02 -1.38
CA GLY A 234 5.42 -4.74 -2.07
C GLY A 234 5.29 -4.67 -3.60
N GLY A 235 4.12 -5.00 -4.17
CA GLY A 235 3.89 -4.88 -5.62
C GLY A 235 4.00 -3.44 -6.16
N ALA A 236 3.87 -2.45 -5.27
CA ALA A 236 3.97 -1.03 -5.59
C ALA A 236 5.33 -0.39 -5.31
N ASP A 237 6.30 -1.09 -4.71
CA ASP A 237 7.66 -0.56 -4.49
C ASP A 237 8.36 -0.35 -5.85
N LYS A 238 8.28 0.88 -6.33
CA LYS A 238 8.84 1.34 -7.61
C LYS A 238 10.21 1.96 -7.40
N SER A 239 10.50 2.38 -6.16
CA SER A 239 11.81 2.86 -5.72
C SER A 239 12.86 1.74 -5.62
N GLY A 240 12.44 0.52 -5.29
CA GLY A 240 13.30 -0.60 -4.95
C GLY A 240 13.92 -0.51 -3.55
N ASP A 241 13.37 0.31 -2.64
CA ASP A 241 13.92 0.54 -1.30
C ASP A 241 13.34 -0.35 -0.18
N GLY A 242 12.41 -1.25 -0.52
CA GLY A 242 11.84 -2.25 0.38
C GLY A 242 10.66 -1.74 1.20
N ARG A 243 10.05 -0.61 0.78
CA ARG A 243 8.92 0.06 1.42
C ARG A 243 7.91 0.50 0.34
N VAL A 244 6.70 0.83 0.75
CA VAL A 244 5.66 1.35 -0.16
C VAL A 244 5.10 2.67 0.38
N THR A 245 5.18 3.73 -0.42
CA THR A 245 4.53 5.01 -0.07
C THR A 245 3.04 5.04 -0.42
N LEU A 246 2.32 6.02 0.13
CA LEU A 246 0.92 6.29 -0.21
C LEU A 246 0.72 6.65 -1.69
N SER A 247 1.67 7.38 -2.30
CA SER A 247 1.60 7.70 -3.74
C SER A 247 1.97 6.50 -4.62
N GLU A 248 2.90 5.64 -4.20
CA GLU A 248 3.21 4.38 -4.88
C GLU A 248 2.03 3.42 -4.84
N ALA A 249 1.45 3.18 -3.66
CA ALA A 249 0.28 2.33 -3.48
C ALA A 249 -0.92 2.84 -4.30
N TYR A 250 -1.15 4.16 -4.32
CA TYR A 250 -2.19 4.76 -5.16
C TYR A 250 -1.90 4.60 -6.66
N ALA A 251 -0.67 4.89 -7.13
CA ALA A 251 -0.33 4.78 -8.54
C ALA A 251 -0.44 3.34 -9.05
N TYR A 252 0.04 2.37 -8.28
CA TYR A 252 -0.10 0.95 -8.61
C TYR A 252 -1.58 0.52 -8.65
N ALA A 253 -2.38 0.92 -7.65
CA ALA A 253 -3.80 0.63 -7.63
C ALA A 253 -4.55 1.27 -8.80
N TYR A 254 -4.21 2.51 -9.16
CA TYR A 254 -4.79 3.22 -10.31
C TYR A 254 -4.44 2.55 -11.63
N ASP A 255 -3.15 2.38 -11.94
CA ASP A 255 -2.66 1.84 -13.21
C ASP A 255 -3.23 0.44 -13.48
N ARG A 256 -3.32 -0.39 -12.42
CA ARG A 256 -3.91 -1.74 -12.51
C ARG A 256 -5.43 -1.73 -12.62
N THR A 257 -6.14 -0.94 -11.81
CA THR A 257 -7.62 -0.86 -11.90
C THR A 257 -8.06 -0.42 -13.29
N VAL A 258 -7.39 0.58 -13.87
CA VAL A 258 -7.71 1.07 -15.22
C VAL A 258 -7.41 0.01 -16.29
N ALA A 259 -6.27 -0.70 -16.18
CA ALA A 259 -5.90 -1.75 -17.14
C ALA A 259 -6.83 -2.97 -17.08
N ASP A 260 -7.17 -3.45 -15.89
CA ASP A 260 -7.94 -4.68 -15.70
C ASP A 260 -9.47 -4.46 -15.86
N THR A 261 -9.93 -3.19 -15.91
CA THR A 261 -11.34 -2.82 -16.17
C THR A 261 -11.62 -2.16 -17.52
N SER A 262 -10.61 -1.83 -18.34
CA SER A 262 -10.81 -1.08 -19.60
C SER A 262 -11.81 -1.73 -20.55
N ASP A 263 -11.74 -3.06 -20.63
CA ASP A 263 -12.52 -3.90 -21.53
C ASP A 263 -13.71 -4.57 -20.82
N SER A 264 -14.01 -4.14 -19.58
CA SER A 264 -15.14 -4.65 -18.79
C SER A 264 -16.48 -4.18 -19.34
N ALA A 265 -17.55 -4.94 -19.05
CA ALA A 265 -18.90 -4.60 -19.50
C ALA A 265 -19.48 -3.32 -18.86
N ALA A 266 -18.86 -2.81 -17.79
CA ALA A 266 -19.21 -1.52 -17.17
C ALA A 266 -18.27 -0.37 -17.61
N GLY A 267 -17.22 -0.66 -18.39
CA GLY A 267 -16.21 0.30 -18.83
C GLY A 267 -15.08 0.55 -17.82
N ALA A 268 -14.11 1.36 -18.22
CA ALA A 268 -12.93 1.67 -17.42
C ALA A 268 -13.28 2.38 -16.09
N GLN A 269 -12.77 1.84 -14.99
CA GLN A 269 -12.86 2.41 -13.64
C GLN A 269 -11.58 3.19 -13.32
N HIS A 270 -11.71 4.50 -13.02
CA HIS A 270 -10.58 5.35 -12.65
C HIS A 270 -10.64 5.73 -11.17
N PRO A 271 -9.80 5.14 -10.30
CA PRO A 271 -9.64 5.61 -8.92
C PRO A 271 -9.30 7.11 -8.87
N THR A 272 -9.69 7.80 -7.80
CA THR A 272 -9.41 9.24 -7.66
C THR A 272 -8.81 9.60 -6.30
N PHE A 273 -7.94 10.62 -6.32
CA PHE A 273 -7.11 11.05 -5.20
C PHE A 273 -7.34 12.53 -4.89
N SER A 274 -7.54 12.84 -3.61
CA SER A 274 -7.59 14.20 -3.07
C SER A 274 -6.63 14.29 -1.90
N TYR A 275 -5.72 15.26 -1.95
CA TYR A 275 -4.57 15.35 -1.06
C TYR A 275 -4.46 16.78 -0.54
N ASP A 276 -4.51 16.92 0.77
CA ASP A 276 -4.32 18.17 1.52
C ASP A 276 -3.39 17.86 2.70
N LEU A 277 -2.13 17.50 2.38
CA LEU A 277 -1.05 17.40 3.36
C LEU A 277 -0.08 18.57 3.22
N ALA A 278 0.26 19.19 4.34
CA ALA A 278 1.39 20.09 4.48
C ALA A 278 2.58 19.35 5.08
N GLY A 279 3.79 19.60 4.55
CA GLY A 279 5.04 18.99 5.00
C GLY A 279 5.87 18.46 3.83
N ASN A 280 7.10 18.03 4.14
CA ASN A 280 8.01 17.42 3.18
C ASN A 280 8.05 15.89 3.41
N GLY A 281 7.90 15.12 2.33
CA GLY A 281 7.99 13.66 2.33
C GLY A 281 6.64 12.95 2.27
N ASP A 282 6.58 11.90 1.44
CA ASP A 282 5.43 11.00 1.34
C ASP A 282 5.29 10.13 2.61
N LEU A 283 4.10 9.59 2.81
CA LEU A 283 3.80 8.68 3.89
C LEU A 283 4.10 7.23 3.49
N VAL A 284 5.09 6.61 4.13
CA VAL A 284 5.30 5.16 4.04
C VAL A 284 4.14 4.43 4.74
N LEU A 285 3.51 3.49 4.04
CA LEU A 285 2.40 2.69 4.56
C LEU A 285 2.89 1.36 5.13
N THR A 286 3.78 0.68 4.41
CA THR A 286 4.39 -0.62 4.74
C THR A 286 5.89 -0.55 4.50
#